data_AF-A0A9P5BB96-F1
#
_entry.id   AF-A0A9P5BB96-F1
#
_cell.length_a   1.000
_cell.length_b   1.000
_cell.length_c   1.000
_cell.angle_alpha   90.00
_cell.angle_beta   90.00
_cell.angle_gamma   90.00
#
_symmetry.space_group_name_H-M   'P 1'
#
loop_
_entity.id
_entity.type
_entity.pdbx_description
1 polymer ?
#
loop_
_entity_poly.entity_id
_entity_poly.type
_entity_poly.pdbx_seq_one_letter_code
_entity_poly.pdbx_strand_id
1 'polypeptide(L)'
;MPISIPLPSLVATATGITGSAYASGFIASLSLAGIPAALQLSGSPGVSVWQVLFNRGFALMPKFAGTTAIAYLYAAYTAHQQGRNWKGLAASAALTVSIVPFTIVFMSSTNDLLFKASAGTLDASQEDVATLIGRWGGLNLVRSLLPLAGAALGLSTLFREE
;
A
#
# COMPACT_ATOMS: atom_id res chain seq x y z
N MET A 1 31.51 -16.25 15.38
CA MET A 1 30.33 -16.36 16.25
C MET A 1 29.11 -16.05 15.39
N PRO A 2 28.02 -16.82 15.43
CA PRO A 2 26.78 -16.38 14.80
C PRO A 2 26.39 -15.06 15.45
N ILE A 3 26.24 -14.00 14.65
CA ILE A 3 25.85 -12.68 15.16
C ILE A 3 24.35 -12.78 15.43
N SER A 4 23.99 -12.98 16.70
CA SER A 4 22.59 -13.07 17.09
C SER A 4 21.89 -11.72 16.89
N ILE A 5 20.69 -11.75 16.31
CA ILE A 5 19.88 -10.55 16.15
C ILE A 5 19.40 -10.09 17.53
N PRO A 6 19.65 -8.83 17.93
CA PRO A 6 19.09 -8.33 19.18
C PRO A 6 17.57 -8.39 19.11
N LEU A 7 16.93 -8.83 20.19
CA LEU A 7 15.47 -8.95 20.28
C LEU A 7 14.72 -7.69 19.79
N PRO A 8 15.12 -6.45 20.15
CA PRO A 8 14.44 -5.25 19.63
C PRO A 8 14.49 -5.12 18.10
N SER A 9 15.61 -5.48 17.47
CA SER A 9 15.79 -5.43 16.02
C SER A 9 14.98 -6.54 15.34
N LEU A 10 14.92 -7.73 15.93
CA LEU A 10 14.08 -8.83 15.45
C LEU A 10 12.59 -8.46 15.51
N VAL A 11 12.13 -7.91 16.63
CA VAL A 11 10.73 -7.46 16.81
C VAL A 11 10.40 -6.35 15.80
N ALA A 12 11.30 -5.40 15.58
CA ALA A 12 11.10 -4.35 14.60
C ALA A 12 11.05 -4.88 13.16
N THR A 13 11.91 -5.84 12.82
CA THR A 13 11.92 -6.51 11.50
C THR A 13 10.62 -7.28 11.28
N ALA A 14 10.18 -8.07 12.27
CA ALA A 14 8.92 -8.81 12.22
C ALA A 14 7.70 -7.87 12.11
N THR A 15 7.72 -6.74 12.83
CA THR A 15 6.69 -5.69 12.75
C THR A 15 6.65 -5.07 11.35
N GLY A 16 7.81 -4.78 10.75
CA GLY A 16 7.90 -4.30 9.38
C GLY A 16 7.31 -5.27 8.36
N ILE A 17 7.67 -6.56 8.45
CA ILE A 17 7.19 -7.61 7.54
C ILE A 17 5.68 -7.80 7.65
N THR A 18 5.18 -7.94 8.88
CA THR A 18 3.74 -8.15 9.11
C THR A 18 2.93 -6.91 8.74
N GLY A 19 3.40 -5.71 9.09
CA GLY A 19 2.74 -4.45 8.77
C GLY A 19 2.65 -4.19 7.26
N SER A 20 3.72 -4.48 6.52
CA SER A 20 3.74 -4.31 5.06
C SER A 20 2.89 -5.36 4.35
N ALA A 21 2.94 -6.62 4.79
CA ALA A 21 2.04 -7.67 4.29
C ALA A 21 0.56 -7.33 4.54
N TYR A 22 0.23 -6.83 5.74
CA TYR A 22 -1.12 -6.37 6.07
C TYR A 22 -1.56 -5.19 5.19
N ALA A 23 -0.70 -4.18 5.01
CA ALA A 23 -1.00 -3.04 4.14
C ALA A 23 -1.26 -3.48 2.70
N SER A 24 -0.45 -4.42 2.17
CA SER A 24 -0.69 -5.03 0.87
C SER A 24 -2.06 -5.71 0.81
N GLY A 25 -2.35 -6.61 1.75
CA GLY A 25 -3.60 -7.37 1.79
C GLY A 25 -4.83 -6.45 1.86
N PHE A 26 -4.79 -5.44 2.72
CA PHE A 26 -5.85 -4.44 2.82
C PHE A 26 -6.06 -3.70 1.50
N ILE A 27 -4.99 -3.15 0.90
CA ILE A 27 -5.08 -2.41 -0.37
C ILE A 27 -5.61 -3.33 -1.48
N ALA A 28 -5.11 -4.56 -1.59
CA ALA A 28 -5.55 -5.54 -2.57
C ALA A 28 -7.04 -5.89 -2.39
N SER A 29 -7.52 -6.01 -1.15
CA SER A 29 -8.92 -6.33 -0.86
C SER A 29 -9.90 -5.26 -1.38
N LEU A 30 -9.50 -3.99 -1.41
CA LEU A 30 -10.31 -2.92 -2.00
C LEU A 30 -10.54 -3.20 -3.49
N SER A 31 -9.52 -3.67 -4.21
CA SER A 31 -9.61 -4.02 -5.62
C SER A 31 -10.29 -5.36 -5.89
N LEU A 32 -10.03 -6.39 -5.07
CA LEU A 32 -10.50 -7.75 -5.32
C LEU A 32 -11.93 -8.00 -4.81
N ALA A 33 -12.36 -7.29 -3.77
CA ALA A 33 -13.70 -7.44 -3.21
C ALA A 33 -14.51 -6.13 -3.34
N GLY A 34 -13.91 -4.99 -3.01
CA GLY A 34 -14.62 -3.71 -3.00
C GLY A 34 -15.04 -3.23 -4.38
N ILE A 35 -14.14 -3.31 -5.37
CA ILE A 35 -14.43 -2.83 -6.73
C ILE A 35 -15.48 -3.68 -7.45
N PRO A 36 -15.44 -5.02 -7.42
CA PRO A 36 -16.54 -5.83 -7.93
C PRO A 36 -17.89 -5.51 -7.29
N ALA A 37 -17.93 -5.23 -5.97
CA ALA A 37 -19.15 -4.82 -5.29
C ALA A 37 -19.65 -3.45 -5.77
N ALA A 38 -18.75 -2.50 -6.01
CA ALA A 38 -19.10 -1.19 -6.57
C ALA A 38 -19.65 -1.31 -8.00
N LEU A 39 -19.05 -2.16 -8.83
CA LEU A 39 -19.44 -2.34 -10.24
C LEU A 39 -20.77 -3.08 -10.42
N GLN A 40 -21.24 -3.82 -9.41
CA GLN A 40 -22.59 -4.39 -9.42
C GLN A 40 -23.68 -3.32 -9.35
N LEU A 41 -23.34 -2.11 -8.89
CA LEU A 41 -24.26 -1.00 -8.80
C LEU A 41 -24.08 -0.05 -10.00
N SER A 42 -25.16 0.16 -10.76
CA SER A 42 -25.11 1.05 -11.94
C SER A 42 -25.17 2.53 -11.53
N GLY A 43 -24.30 3.36 -12.12
CA GLY A 43 -24.34 4.82 -11.96
C GLY A 43 -23.93 5.32 -10.56
N SER A 44 -24.72 6.24 -10.00
CA SER A 44 -24.39 6.99 -8.77
C SER A 44 -24.13 6.13 -7.52
N PRO A 45 -24.87 5.03 -7.26
CA PRO A 45 -24.57 4.17 -6.11
C PRO A 45 -23.20 3.48 -6.20
N GLY A 46 -22.74 3.09 -7.39
CA GLY A 46 -21.43 2.46 -7.59
C GLY A 46 -20.27 3.39 -7.25
N VAL A 47 -20.33 4.65 -7.71
CA VAL A 47 -19.31 5.66 -7.37
C VAL A 47 -19.34 6.03 -5.88
N SER A 48 -20.51 6.03 -5.24
CA SER A 48 -20.62 6.23 -3.80
C SER A 48 -19.90 5.14 -3.01
N VAL A 49 -20.05 3.87 -3.41
CA VAL A 49 -19.31 2.75 -2.80
C VAL A 49 -17.81 2.92 -2.99
N TRP A 50 -17.36 3.24 -4.20
CA TRP A 50 -15.95 3.54 -4.46
C TRP A 50 -15.43 4.66 -3.55
N GLN A 51 -16.19 5.76 -3.38
CA GLN A 51 -15.77 6.91 -2.59
C GLN A 51 -15.59 6.54 -1.11
N VAL A 52 -16.48 5.72 -0.55
CA VAL A 52 -16.35 5.21 0.82
C VAL A 52 -15.09 4.35 0.97
N LEU A 53 -14.82 3.45 0.01
CA LEU A 53 -13.62 2.62 0.00
C LEU A 53 -12.35 3.46 -0.08
N PHE A 54 -12.32 4.43 -1.00
CA PHE A 54 -11.22 5.38 -1.17
C PHE A 54 -10.95 6.13 0.14
N ASN A 55 -11.97 6.75 0.74
CA ASN A 55 -11.82 7.55 1.94
C ASN A 55 -11.30 6.73 3.12
N ARG A 56 -11.77 5.49 3.28
CA ARG A 56 -11.25 4.57 4.31
C ARG A 56 -9.78 4.24 4.07
N GLY A 57 -9.41 3.89 2.83
CA GLY A 57 -8.03 3.61 2.46
C GLY A 57 -7.11 4.81 2.67
N PHE A 58 -7.53 5.99 2.24
CA PHE A 58 -6.78 7.24 2.36
C PHE A 58 -6.57 7.66 3.83
N ALA A 59 -7.57 7.46 4.69
CA ALA A 59 -7.48 7.81 6.11
C ALA A 59 -6.59 6.85 6.93
N LEU A 60 -6.49 5.58 6.51
CA LEU A 60 -5.80 4.53 7.26
C LEU A 60 -4.39 4.24 6.72
N MET A 61 -4.26 3.99 5.42
CA MET A 61 -3.06 3.36 4.85
C MET A 61 -1.79 4.21 4.95
N PRO A 62 -1.79 5.54 4.75
CA PRO A 62 -0.58 6.34 4.93
C PRO A 62 -0.02 6.26 6.36
N LYS A 63 -0.88 6.20 7.38
CA LYS A 63 -0.47 6.07 8.78
C LYS A 63 0.16 4.71 9.03
N PHE A 64 -0.49 3.64 8.57
CA PHE A 64 0.03 2.27 8.67
C PHE A 64 1.36 2.09 7.91
N ALA A 65 1.47 2.65 6.70
CA ALA A 65 2.70 2.59 5.92
C ALA A 65 3.85 3.34 6.63
N GLY A 66 3.55 4.52 7.20
CA GLY A 66 4.51 5.30 7.98
C GLY A 66 5.03 4.56 9.21
N THR A 67 4.14 4.01 10.05
CA THR A 67 4.54 3.26 11.25
C THR A 67 5.33 1.99 10.89
N THR A 68 4.89 1.27 9.87
CA THR A 68 5.61 0.08 9.34
C THR A 68 7.00 0.44 8.84
N ALA A 69 7.15 1.54 8.10
CA ALA A 69 8.43 1.98 7.59
C ALA A 69 9.38 2.44 8.70
N ILE A 70 8.87 3.08 9.75
CA ILE A 70 9.67 3.43 10.94
C ILE A 70 10.25 2.16 11.59
N ALA A 71 9.45 1.10 11.72
CA ALA A 71 9.93 -0.19 12.26
C ALA A 71 11.06 -0.77 11.40
N TYR A 72 10.90 -0.78 10.07
CA TYR A 72 11.96 -1.20 9.16
C TYR A 72 13.22 -0.33 9.25
N LEU A 73 13.07 1.00 9.33
CA LEU A 73 14.19 1.92 9.42
C LEU A 73 14.94 1.78 10.75
N TYR A 74 14.24 1.54 11.85
CA TYR A 74 14.86 1.22 13.13
C TYR A 74 15.68 -0.08 13.03
N ALA A 75 15.10 -1.14 12.47
CA ALA A 75 15.81 -2.40 12.26
C ALA A 75 17.05 -2.21 11.35
N ALA A 76 16.90 -1.46 10.25
CA ALA A 76 17.99 -1.13 9.34
C ALA A 76 19.12 -0.35 10.06
N TYR A 77 18.75 0.64 10.87
CA TYR A 77 19.72 1.42 11.66
C TYR A 77 20.51 0.53 12.61
N THR A 78 19.84 -0.36 13.36
CA THR A 78 20.53 -1.30 14.26
C THR A 78 21.43 -2.26 13.49
N ALA A 79 20.97 -2.82 12.38
CA ALA A 79 21.78 -3.70 11.53
C ALA A 79 23.03 -2.97 10.99
N HIS A 80 22.88 -1.72 10.55
CA HIS A 80 24.00 -0.89 10.08
C HIS A 80 25.05 -0.68 11.18
N GLN A 81 24.62 -0.33 12.40
CA GLN A 81 25.54 -0.14 13.54
C GLN A 81 26.29 -1.42 13.92
N GLN A 82 25.76 -2.58 13.56
CA GLN A 82 26.38 -3.89 13.80
C GLN A 82 27.20 -4.41 12.62
N GLY A 83 27.35 -3.61 11.55
CA GLY A 83 28.05 -4.03 10.34
C GLY A 83 27.30 -5.09 9.51
N ARG A 84 25.99 -5.25 9.75
CA ARG A 84 25.11 -6.21 9.06
C ARG A 84 24.43 -5.59 7.84
N ASN A 85 23.75 -6.43 7.06
CA ASN A 85 23.11 -6.02 5.81
C ASN A 85 21.78 -5.28 6.05
N TRP A 86 21.88 -3.97 6.26
CA TRP A 86 20.75 -3.08 6.49
C TRP A 86 19.97 -2.67 5.23
N LYS A 87 20.57 -2.79 4.04
CA LYS A 87 20.04 -2.20 2.79
C LYS A 87 18.67 -2.77 2.41
N GLY A 88 18.46 -4.07 2.62
CA GLY A 88 17.19 -4.72 2.33
C GLY A 88 16.05 -4.23 3.22
N LEU A 89 16.33 -3.97 4.50
CA LEU A 89 15.36 -3.39 5.44
C LEU A 89 15.00 -1.94 5.07
N ALA A 90 16.00 -1.11 4.73
CA ALA A 90 15.76 0.25 4.27
C ALA A 90 14.95 0.30 2.95
N ALA A 91 15.27 -0.57 1.99
CA ALA A 91 14.51 -0.71 0.75
C ALA A 91 13.06 -1.18 1.02
N SER A 92 12.85 -2.06 2.01
CA SER A 92 11.52 -2.51 2.43
C SER A 92 10.67 -1.37 3.00
N ALA A 93 11.28 -0.49 3.79
CA ALA A 93 10.65 0.75 4.27
C ALA A 93 10.23 1.64 3.09
N ALA A 94 11.14 1.90 2.15
CA ALA A 94 10.90 2.73 0.97
C ALA A 94 9.76 2.19 0.10
N LEU A 95 9.76 0.88 -0.17
CA LEU A 95 8.69 0.20 -0.91
C LEU A 95 7.34 0.35 -0.20
N THR A 96 7.31 0.22 1.12
CA THR A 96 6.06 0.34 1.90
C THR A 96 5.46 1.74 1.81
N VAL A 97 6.26 2.81 1.97
CA VAL A 97 5.76 4.20 1.88
C VAL A 97 5.50 4.66 0.45
N SER A 98 6.09 3.99 -0.55
CA SER A 98 5.94 4.34 -1.97
C SER A 98 4.51 4.25 -2.50
N ILE A 99 3.58 3.67 -1.74
CA ILE A 99 2.14 3.73 -2.04
C ILE A 99 1.62 5.17 -2.18
N VAL A 100 2.22 6.13 -1.46
CA VAL A 100 1.83 7.55 -1.51
C VAL A 100 2.23 8.18 -2.85
N PRO A 101 3.53 8.21 -3.24
CA PRO A 101 3.91 8.73 -4.55
C PRO A 101 3.28 7.96 -5.71
N PHE A 102 3.06 6.65 -5.59
CA PHE A 102 2.33 5.89 -6.61
C PHE A 102 0.90 6.45 -6.82
N THR A 103 0.20 6.76 -5.73
CA THR A 103 -1.16 7.31 -5.80
C THR A 103 -1.17 8.67 -6.49
N ILE A 104 -0.19 9.53 -6.20
CA ILE A 104 -0.07 10.86 -6.81
C ILE A 104 0.24 10.75 -8.31
N VAL A 105 1.20 9.91 -8.68
CA VAL A 105 1.71 9.82 -10.06
C VAL A 105 0.73 9.08 -10.98
N PHE A 106 0.20 7.94 -10.54
CA PHE A 106 -0.56 7.04 -11.43
C PHE A 106 -2.06 7.10 -11.23
N MET A 107 -2.55 7.53 -10.06
CA MET A 107 -3.97 7.44 -9.73
C MET A 107 -4.68 8.79 -9.63
N SER A 108 -3.96 9.91 -9.51
CA SER A 108 -4.55 11.26 -9.34
C SER A 108 -5.61 11.59 -10.39
N SER A 109 -5.28 11.44 -11.67
CA SER A 109 -6.23 11.70 -12.77
C SER A 109 -7.51 10.85 -12.67
N THR A 110 -7.40 9.57 -12.32
CA THR A 110 -8.58 8.70 -12.15
C THR A 110 -9.37 9.07 -10.89
N ASN A 111 -8.69 9.41 -9.79
CA ASN A 111 -9.32 9.86 -8.55
C ASN A 111 -10.13 11.14 -8.79
N ASP A 112 -9.57 12.11 -9.51
CA ASP A 112 -10.23 13.40 -9.78
C ASP A 112 -11.53 13.22 -10.58
N LEU A 113 -11.51 12.36 -11.60
CA LEU A 113 -12.71 12.04 -12.39
C LEU A 113 -13.76 11.30 -11.55
N LEU A 114 -13.35 10.36 -10.70
CA LEU A 114 -14.27 9.66 -9.80
C LEU A 114 -14.83 10.57 -8.71
N PHE A 115 -14.07 11.57 -8.24
CA PHE A 115 -14.58 12.59 -7.35
C PHE A 115 -15.61 13.50 -8.04
N LYS A 116 -15.35 13.93 -9.28
CA LYS A 116 -16.37 14.64 -10.09
C LYS A 116 -17.62 13.81 -10.28
N ALA A 117 -17.48 12.51 -10.57
CA ALA A 117 -18.60 11.59 -10.70
C ALA A 117 -19.40 11.47 -9.38
N SER A 118 -18.71 11.37 -8.24
CA SER A 118 -19.36 11.33 -6.93
C SER A 118 -20.11 12.63 -6.60
N ALA A 119 -19.63 13.76 -7.10
CA ALA A 119 -20.26 15.07 -6.95
C ALA A 119 -21.36 15.35 -7.99
N GLY A 120 -21.59 14.44 -8.95
CA GLY A 120 -22.54 14.66 -10.04
C GLY A 120 -22.11 15.71 -11.07
N THR A 121 -20.82 16.03 -11.12
CA THR A 121 -20.24 17.08 -11.99
C THR A 121 -19.33 16.51 -13.08
N LEU A 122 -19.34 15.19 -13.28
CA LEU A 122 -18.63 14.56 -14.39
C LEU A 122 -19.39 14.80 -15.70
N ASP A 123 -18.71 15.36 -16.70
CA ASP A 123 -19.27 15.54 -18.03
C ASP A 123 -19.47 14.18 -18.71
N ALA A 124 -20.65 13.97 -19.32
CA ALA A 124 -20.99 12.71 -19.99
C ALA A 124 -20.05 12.35 -21.16
N SER A 125 -19.29 13.31 -21.69
CA SER A 125 -18.30 13.11 -22.75
C SER A 125 -16.93 12.63 -22.25
N GLN A 126 -16.66 12.68 -20.95
CA GLN A 126 -15.33 12.36 -20.41
C GLN A 126 -15.05 10.87 -20.39
N GLU A 127 -15.78 10.12 -19.56
CA GLU A 127 -15.59 8.68 -19.44
C GLU A 127 -16.78 8.04 -18.71
N ASP A 128 -17.07 6.78 -19.02
CA ASP A 128 -18.05 6.00 -18.26
C ASP A 128 -17.53 5.71 -16.83
N VAL A 129 -18.40 5.91 -15.84
CA VAL A 129 -18.09 5.76 -14.42
C VAL A 129 -17.65 4.33 -14.08
N ALA A 130 -18.27 3.32 -14.69
CA ALA A 130 -17.88 1.93 -14.46
C ALA A 130 -16.46 1.66 -14.97
N THR A 131 -16.09 2.25 -16.11
CA THR A 131 -14.72 2.17 -16.66
C THR A 131 -13.70 2.82 -15.71
N LEU A 132 -14.03 4.00 -15.17
CA LEU A 132 -13.18 4.68 -14.19
C LEU A 132 -12.98 3.87 -12.90
N ILE A 133 -14.06 3.30 -12.36
CA ILE A 133 -14.01 2.43 -11.16
C ILE A 133 -13.14 1.20 -11.44
N GLY A 134 -13.30 0.55 -12.59
CA GLY A 134 -12.47 -0.57 -13.00
C GLY A 134 -10.99 -0.22 -13.13
N ARG A 135 -10.69 0.92 -13.78
CA ARG A 135 -9.31 1.44 -13.91
C ARG A 135 -8.68 1.71 -12.54
N TRP A 136 -9.41 2.36 -11.63
CA TRP A 136 -8.96 2.58 -10.26
C TRP A 136 -8.63 1.27 -9.57
N GLY A 137 -9.50 0.26 -9.71
CA GLY A 137 -9.28 -1.07 -9.14
C GLY A 137 -8.00 -1.74 -9.63
N GLY A 138 -7.74 -1.68 -10.94
CA GLY A 138 -6.51 -2.21 -11.53
C GLY A 138 -5.26 -1.50 -11.01
N LEU A 139 -5.24 -0.17 -11.04
CA LEU A 139 -4.12 0.63 -10.52
C LEU A 139 -3.88 0.39 -9.03
N ASN A 140 -4.95 0.30 -8.24
CA ASN A 140 -4.87 0.04 -6.81
C ASN A 140 -4.33 -1.37 -6.50
N LEU A 141 -4.61 -2.36 -7.35
CA LEU A 141 -4.06 -3.71 -7.23
C LEU A 141 -2.56 -3.72 -7.55
N VAL A 142 -2.13 -2.98 -8.57
CA VAL A 142 -0.69 -2.81 -8.84
C VAL A 142 0.00 -2.12 -7.65
N ARG A 143 -0.64 -1.10 -7.07
CA ARG A 143 -0.13 -0.40 -5.89
C ARG A 143 0.08 -1.31 -4.69
N SER A 144 -0.76 -2.33 -4.46
CA SER A 144 -0.58 -3.26 -3.35
C SER A 144 0.67 -4.13 -3.48
N LEU A 145 1.21 -4.30 -4.69
CA LEU A 145 2.44 -5.06 -4.91
C LEU A 145 3.67 -4.39 -4.28
N LEU A 146 3.64 -3.07 -4.07
CA LEU A 146 4.75 -2.33 -3.47
C LEU A 146 5.01 -2.74 -2.01
N PRO A 147 4.02 -2.65 -1.07
CA PRO A 147 4.23 -3.15 0.29
C PRO A 147 4.41 -4.67 0.33
N LEU A 148 3.86 -5.44 -0.62
CA LEU A 148 4.14 -6.88 -0.72
C LEU A 148 5.62 -7.16 -1.04
N ALA A 149 6.19 -6.43 -1.99
CA ALA A 149 7.61 -6.52 -2.31
C ALA A 149 8.47 -6.09 -1.10
N GLY A 150 8.03 -5.08 -0.35
CA GLY A 150 8.65 -4.70 0.93
C GLY A 150 8.64 -5.86 1.94
N ALA A 151 7.51 -6.52 2.13
CA ALA A 151 7.40 -7.68 3.02
C ALA A 151 8.35 -8.81 2.61
N ALA A 152 8.36 -9.17 1.31
CA ALA A 152 9.20 -10.22 0.76
C ALA A 152 10.70 -9.90 0.90
N LEU A 153 11.10 -8.66 0.62
CA LEU A 153 12.47 -8.22 0.76
C LEU A 153 12.92 -8.18 2.23
N GLY A 154 12.07 -7.70 3.14
CA GLY A 154 12.34 -7.70 4.57
C GLY A 154 12.52 -9.12 5.10
N LEU A 155 11.66 -10.05 4.68
CA LEU A 155 11.74 -11.47 5.03
C LEU A 155 13.02 -12.11 4.46
N SER A 156 13.34 -11.86 3.19
CA SER A 156 14.59 -12.33 2.57
C SER A 156 15.83 -11.77 3.27
N THR A 157 15.76 -10.54 3.78
CA THR A 157 16.89 -9.93 4.49
C THR A 157 17.09 -10.61 5.84
N LEU A 158 16.00 -10.86 6.57
CA LEU A 158 16.03 -11.58 7.84
C LEU A 158 16.68 -12.97 7.70
N PHE A 159 16.25 -13.76 6.71
CA PHE A 159 16.79 -15.12 6.50
C PHE A 159 18.24 -15.19 6.00
N ARG A 160 18.76 -14.09 5.42
CA ARG A 160 20.16 -14.03 4.98
C ARG A 160 21.13 -13.66 6.09
N GLU A 161 20.61 -13.30 7.26
CA GLU A 161 21.39 -12.91 8.43
C GLU A 161 21.38 -13.96 9.56
N GLU A 162 20.57 -15.01 9.42
CA GLU A 162 20.66 -16.27 10.18
C GLU A 162 21.75 -17.17 9.56
#